data_AF-A0A3L7PLJ3-F1
#
_entry.id   AF-A0A3L7PLJ3-F1
#
_cell.length_a   1.000
_cell.length_b   1.000
_cell.length_c   1.000
_cell.angle_alpha   90.00
_cell.angle_beta   90.00
_cell.angle_gamma   90.00
#
_symmetry.space_group_name_H-M   'P 1'
#
loop_
_entity.id
_entity.type
_entity.pdbx_description
1 polymer ?
#
loop_
_entity_poly.entity_id
_entity_poly.type
_entity_poly.pdbx_seq_one_letter_code
_entity_poly.pdbx_strand_id
1 'polypeptide(L)'
;MKNAILQAVDSLYTAGVNRLPRLRPACVALAISVLTPACAPVAPSYTDPTPAARLGAIRESAQSGNIDDAQSLVENLASDDPTVRFAAISALHRLTGETNGYRFNDPWETRALAISAWKAWLAKQPTPAH
;
A
#
# COMPACT_ATOMS: atom_id res chain seq x y z
N MET A 1 -28.65 48.96 -12.12
CA MET A 1 -27.70 49.30 -13.19
C MET A 1 -26.71 48.15 -13.28
N LYS A 2 -27.10 47.05 -13.94
CA LYS A 2 -26.83 46.77 -15.35
C LYS A 2 -25.34 46.49 -15.60
N ASN A 3 -25.00 45.19 -15.51
CA ASN A 3 -24.17 44.45 -16.47
C ASN A 3 -23.32 45.30 -17.42
N ALA A 4 -22.04 45.50 -17.11
CA ALA A 4 -21.09 46.03 -18.11
C ALA A 4 -19.59 45.80 -17.78
N ILE A 5 -19.23 44.95 -16.80
CA ILE A 5 -17.81 44.73 -16.44
C ILE A 5 -17.28 43.37 -16.91
N LEU A 6 -18.10 42.56 -17.61
CA LEU A 6 -17.70 41.24 -18.13
C LEU A 6 -17.45 41.20 -19.65
N GLN A 7 -17.20 42.34 -20.32
CA GLN A 7 -17.01 42.36 -21.78
C GLN A 7 -15.80 43.18 -22.29
N ALA A 8 -14.75 43.33 -21.48
CA ALA A 8 -13.59 44.17 -21.85
C ALA A 8 -12.26 43.41 -22.07
N VAL A 9 -12.28 42.09 -22.29
CA VAL A 9 -11.06 41.34 -22.68
C VAL A 9 -11.29 40.40 -23.88
N ASP A 10 -12.50 40.38 -24.45
CA ASP A 10 -12.90 39.46 -25.52
C ASP A 10 -12.69 40.00 -26.94
N SER A 11 -11.90 41.07 -27.10
CA SER A 11 -11.86 41.83 -28.35
C SER A 11 -10.48 42.37 -28.74
N LEU A 12 -9.44 41.54 -28.64
CA LEU A 12 -8.12 41.86 -29.25
C LEU A 12 -7.45 40.69 -30.00
N TYR A 13 -8.16 39.60 -30.31
CA TYR A 13 -7.56 38.49 -31.06
C TYR A 13 -8.27 38.16 -32.38
N THR A 14 -8.69 39.20 -33.12
CA THR A 14 -9.24 39.02 -34.48
C THR A 14 -8.60 40.01 -35.44
N ALA A 15 -7.35 39.77 -35.84
CA ALA A 15 -6.76 40.37 -37.04
C ALA A 15 -5.55 39.54 -37.49
N GLY A 16 -5.74 38.64 -38.46
CA GLY A 16 -4.61 37.90 -39.05
C GLY A 16 -4.96 36.65 -39.85
N VAL A 17 -6.06 36.67 -40.60
CA VAL A 17 -6.37 35.60 -41.57
C VAL A 17 -5.60 35.88 -42.86
N ASN A 18 -5.04 34.81 -43.45
CA ASN A 18 -4.41 34.67 -44.78
C ASN A 18 -2.90 34.89 -44.91
N ARG A 19 -2.15 33.78 -44.87
CA ARG A 19 -1.23 33.33 -45.94
C ARG A 19 -0.72 31.90 -45.62
N LEU A 20 -1.42 30.89 -46.11
CA LEU A 20 -0.94 29.51 -46.12
C LEU A 20 -0.31 29.18 -47.48
N PRO A 21 1.00 28.90 -47.58
CA PRO A 21 1.50 28.13 -48.69
C PRO A 21 1.17 26.64 -48.49
N ARG A 22 0.52 26.07 -49.50
CA ARG A 22 0.20 24.64 -49.60
C ARG A 22 1.48 23.83 -49.81
N LEU A 23 1.88 22.98 -48.86
CA LEU A 23 2.77 21.85 -49.10
C LEU A 23 2.28 20.61 -48.36
N ARG A 24 2.42 19.47 -49.03
CA ARG A 24 1.69 18.20 -48.88
C ARG A 24 2.22 17.29 -47.75
N PRO A 25 1.42 16.32 -47.30
CA PRO A 25 1.55 15.64 -46.01
C PRO A 25 2.56 14.50 -46.06
N ALA A 26 3.45 14.42 -45.07
CA ALA A 26 4.29 13.25 -44.82
C ALA A 26 4.41 13.03 -43.32
N CYS A 27 3.48 12.21 -42.83
CA CYS A 27 3.59 11.28 -41.70
C CYS A 27 4.88 11.37 -40.85
N VAL A 28 4.85 12.16 -39.77
CA VAL A 28 5.57 11.80 -38.53
C VAL A 28 4.73 12.28 -37.35
N ALA A 29 3.63 11.58 -37.09
CA ALA A 29 3.01 11.62 -35.77
C ALA A 29 3.94 10.84 -34.84
N LEU A 30 4.82 11.56 -34.13
CA LEU A 30 5.70 10.98 -33.14
C LEU A 30 4.83 10.43 -32.00
N ALA A 31 4.54 9.14 -32.04
CA ALA A 31 3.78 8.43 -31.04
C ALA A 31 4.52 8.51 -29.69
N ILE A 32 4.04 9.38 -28.80
CA ILE A 32 4.42 9.38 -27.39
C ILE A 32 3.88 8.08 -26.80
N SER A 33 4.68 7.02 -26.88
CA SER A 33 4.43 5.76 -26.18
C SER A 33 4.60 6.05 -24.69
N VAL A 34 3.48 6.33 -24.02
CA VAL A 34 3.41 6.40 -22.56
C VAL A 34 3.72 5.01 -22.05
N LEU A 35 4.98 4.78 -21.70
CA LEU A 35 5.41 3.62 -20.95
C LEU A 35 4.88 3.81 -19.52
N THR A 36 3.63 3.44 -19.25
CA THR A 36 3.20 3.28 -17.87
C THR A 36 3.93 2.04 -17.34
N PRO A 37 4.81 2.15 -16.33
CA PRO A 37 5.30 0.97 -15.65
C PRO A 37 4.09 0.30 -15.01
N ALA A 38 3.65 -0.82 -15.59
CA ALA A 38 2.60 -1.65 -15.05
C ALA A 38 3.14 -2.30 -13.78
N CYS A 39 3.01 -1.59 -12.65
CA CYS A 39 3.16 -2.20 -11.34
C CYS A 39 1.97 -3.15 -11.15
N ALA A 40 2.18 -4.43 -11.46
CA ALA A 40 1.18 -5.45 -11.17
C ALA A 40 0.98 -5.53 -9.64
N PRO A 41 -0.25 -5.58 -9.14
CA PRO A 41 -0.50 -5.73 -7.72
C PRO A 41 0.10 -7.05 -7.24
N VAL A 42 0.89 -6.99 -6.17
CA VAL A 42 1.42 -8.20 -5.49
C VAL A 42 0.27 -8.83 -4.70
N ALA A 43 0.03 -10.12 -4.92
CA ALA A 43 -0.99 -10.85 -4.18
C ALA A 43 -0.58 -10.95 -2.69
N PRO A 44 -1.48 -10.59 -1.75
CA PRO A 44 -1.26 -10.77 -0.32
C PRO A 44 -1.02 -12.23 0.04
N SER A 45 0.04 -12.51 0.79
CA SER A 45 0.32 -13.85 1.28
C SER A 45 1.28 -13.80 2.47
N TYR A 46 0.93 -14.52 3.55
CA TYR A 46 1.76 -14.61 4.76
C TYR A 46 3.04 -15.42 4.58
N THR A 47 3.07 -16.36 3.63
CA THR A 47 4.15 -17.32 3.44
C THR A 47 5.03 -17.00 2.24
N ASP A 48 4.68 -15.98 1.46
CA ASP A 48 5.46 -15.56 0.30
C ASP A 48 6.83 -15.02 0.74
N PRO A 49 7.92 -15.31 0.00
CA PRO A 49 9.26 -14.86 0.36
C PRO A 49 9.42 -13.34 0.28
N THR A 50 8.61 -12.64 -0.50
CA THR A 50 8.69 -11.19 -0.66
C THR A 50 8.06 -10.45 0.53
N PRO A 51 8.75 -9.43 1.09
CA PRO A 51 8.16 -8.60 2.13
C PRO A 51 6.86 -7.91 1.68
N ALA A 52 6.73 -7.54 0.40
CA ALA A 52 5.56 -6.84 -0.13
C ALA A 52 4.28 -7.68 0.00
N ALA A 53 4.32 -8.97 -0.37
CA ALA A 53 3.17 -9.87 -0.24
C ALA A 53 2.77 -10.07 1.24
N ARG A 54 3.75 -10.26 2.13
CA ARG A 54 3.51 -10.40 3.58
C ARG A 54 2.91 -9.15 4.19
N LEU A 55 3.42 -7.97 3.84
CA LEU A 55 2.87 -6.69 4.28
C LEU A 55 1.44 -6.47 3.78
N GLY A 56 1.13 -6.91 2.56
CA GLY A 56 -0.24 -6.94 2.03
C GLY A 56 -1.18 -7.75 2.92
N ALA A 57 -0.80 -8.99 3.27
CA ALA A 57 -1.61 -9.87 4.10
C ALA A 57 -1.79 -9.30 5.53
N ILE A 58 -0.71 -8.83 6.15
CA ILE A 58 -0.74 -8.20 7.49
C ILE A 58 -1.69 -6.99 7.49
N ARG A 59 -1.62 -6.15 6.45
CA ARG A 59 -2.49 -4.97 6.31
C ARG A 59 -3.95 -5.38 6.20
N GLU A 60 -4.27 -6.40 5.40
CA GLU A 60 -5.63 -6.88 5.22
C GLU A 60 -6.22 -7.41 6.53
N SER A 61 -5.50 -8.25 7.26
CA SER A 61 -5.97 -8.78 8.55
C SER A 61 -6.16 -7.69 9.60
N ALA A 62 -5.25 -6.72 9.66
CA ALA A 62 -5.43 -5.56 10.54
C ALA A 62 -6.69 -4.76 10.16
N GLN A 63 -6.96 -4.58 8.86
CA GLN A 63 -8.12 -3.82 8.37
C GLN A 63 -9.44 -4.55 8.58
N SER A 64 -9.49 -5.85 8.30
CA SER A 64 -10.68 -6.68 8.47
C SER A 64 -11.00 -6.98 9.93
N GLY A 65 -10.02 -6.84 10.83
CA GLY A 65 -10.20 -7.21 12.23
C GLY A 65 -10.23 -8.73 12.44
N ASN A 66 -9.72 -9.50 11.49
CA ASN A 66 -9.78 -10.96 11.52
C ASN A 66 -8.78 -11.53 12.53
N ILE A 67 -9.28 -11.95 13.69
CA ILE A 67 -8.46 -12.53 14.75
C ILE A 67 -7.90 -13.91 14.36
N ASP A 68 -8.51 -14.59 13.38
CA ASP A 68 -8.10 -15.92 12.94
C ASP A 68 -6.71 -15.89 12.28
N ASP A 69 -6.30 -14.72 11.79
CA ASP A 69 -4.98 -14.49 11.20
C ASP A 69 -3.87 -14.33 12.26
N ALA A 70 -4.20 -14.33 13.55
CA ALA A 70 -3.24 -14.09 14.62
C ALA A 70 -2.08 -15.10 14.62
N GLN A 71 -2.31 -16.35 14.23
CA GLN A 71 -1.23 -17.33 14.10
C GLN A 71 -0.22 -16.92 13.02
N SER A 72 -0.70 -16.58 11.82
CA SER A 72 0.14 -16.12 10.70
C SER A 72 0.88 -14.82 11.03
N LEU A 73 0.25 -13.93 11.78
CA LEU A 73 0.89 -12.71 12.28
C LEU A 73 2.03 -13.02 13.28
N VAL A 74 1.83 -13.97 14.20
CA VAL A 74 2.87 -14.40 15.15
C VAL A 74 4.05 -15.04 14.43
N GLU A 75 3.82 -15.81 13.37
CA GLU A 75 4.90 -16.36 12.54
C GLU A 75 5.74 -15.25 11.88
N ASN A 76 5.09 -14.16 11.43
CA ASN A 76 5.75 -13.01 10.81
C ASN A 76 6.58 -12.15 11.78
N LEU A 77 6.42 -12.31 13.10
CA LEU A 77 7.32 -11.70 14.08
C LEU A 77 8.75 -12.25 13.99
N ALA A 78 8.93 -13.46 13.45
CA ALA A 78 10.25 -14.04 13.25
C ALA A 78 10.97 -13.52 12.00
N SER A 79 10.32 -12.71 11.14
CA SER A 79 10.88 -12.28 9.85
C SER A 79 12.21 -11.54 10.00
N ASP A 80 13.15 -11.74 9.07
CA ASP A 80 14.39 -10.96 9.02
C ASP A 80 14.15 -9.50 8.61
N ASP A 81 13.05 -9.22 7.92
CA ASP A 81 12.66 -7.88 7.52
C ASP A 81 12.06 -7.09 8.71
N PRO A 82 12.67 -5.97 9.14
CA PRO A 82 12.20 -5.20 10.27
C PRO A 82 10.82 -4.56 10.04
N THR A 83 10.47 -4.25 8.80
CA THR A 83 9.17 -3.67 8.42
C THR A 83 8.07 -4.72 8.59
N VAL A 84 8.32 -5.96 8.14
CA VAL A 84 7.39 -7.08 8.33
C VAL A 84 7.15 -7.33 9.82
N ARG A 85 8.23 -7.38 10.63
CA ARG A 85 8.11 -7.54 12.09
C ARG A 85 7.31 -6.43 12.75
N PHE A 86 7.57 -5.18 12.37
CA PHE A 86 6.87 -4.02 12.90
C PHE A 86 5.39 -4.04 12.53
N ALA A 87 5.07 -4.36 11.27
CA ALA A 87 3.69 -4.46 10.81
C ALA A 87 2.96 -5.58 11.54
N ALA A 88 3.57 -6.75 11.70
CA ALA A 88 2.98 -7.90 12.37
C ALA A 88 2.64 -7.60 13.84
N ILE A 89 3.56 -7.01 14.62
CA ILE A 89 3.25 -6.63 16.02
C ILE A 89 2.18 -5.54 16.10
N SER A 90 2.18 -4.59 15.16
CA SER A 90 1.17 -3.54 15.12
C SER A 90 -0.22 -4.11 14.84
N ALA A 91 -0.32 -5.06 13.91
CA ALA A 91 -1.56 -5.77 13.61
C ALA A 91 -2.04 -6.59 14.81
N LEU A 92 -1.15 -7.39 15.43
CA LEU A 92 -1.46 -8.15 16.64
C LEU A 92 -1.97 -7.26 17.77
N HIS A 93 -1.30 -6.14 18.03
CA HIS A 93 -1.72 -5.20 19.07
C HIS A 93 -3.07 -4.58 18.75
N ARG A 94 -3.35 -4.24 17.49
CA ARG A 94 -4.66 -3.73 17.08
C ARG A 94 -5.78 -4.77 17.24
N LEU A 95 -5.51 -6.04 16.95
CA LEU A 95 -6.50 -7.11 17.04
C LEU A 95 -6.78 -7.56 18.47
N THR A 96 -5.75 -7.54 19.33
CA THR A 96 -5.81 -8.19 20.65
C THR A 96 -5.68 -7.23 21.83
N GLY A 97 -5.16 -6.02 21.61
CA GLY A 97 -4.72 -5.11 22.68
C GLY A 97 -3.38 -5.51 23.32
N GLU A 98 -2.81 -6.66 22.97
CA GLU A 98 -1.63 -7.22 23.61
C GLU A 98 -0.35 -6.99 22.81
N THR A 99 0.77 -6.95 23.51
CA THR A 99 2.11 -6.96 22.88
C THR A 99 2.95 -8.18 23.27
N ASN A 100 2.56 -8.89 24.34
CA ASN A 100 3.30 -10.03 24.92
C ASN A 100 4.81 -9.76 25.08
N GLY A 101 5.16 -8.53 25.45
CA GLY A 101 6.54 -8.10 25.66
C GLY A 101 7.37 -7.93 24.39
N TYR A 102 6.79 -8.10 23.20
CA TYR A 102 7.53 -8.02 21.94
C TYR A 102 7.93 -6.58 21.59
N ARG A 103 9.18 -6.41 21.13
CA ARG A 103 9.67 -5.21 20.44
C ARG A 103 10.37 -5.63 19.15
N PHE A 104 10.04 -4.97 18.04
CA PHE A 104 10.51 -5.39 16.71
C PHE A 104 12.02 -5.20 16.47
N ASN A 105 12.65 -4.34 17.28
CA ASN A 105 14.07 -3.97 17.22
C ASN A 105 14.93 -4.67 18.29
N ASP A 106 14.35 -5.53 19.12
CA ASP A 106 15.12 -6.32 20.08
C ASP A 106 16.02 -7.36 19.38
N PRO A 107 17.11 -7.80 20.05
CA PRO A 107 17.89 -8.97 19.62
C PRO A 107 17.00 -10.20 19.41
N TRP A 108 17.46 -11.12 18.56
CA TRP A 108 16.72 -12.33 18.20
C TRP A 108 16.28 -13.14 19.42
N GLU A 109 17.17 -13.30 20.40
CA GLU A 109 16.93 -14.11 21.60
C GLU A 109 15.75 -13.58 22.39
N THR A 110 15.69 -12.26 22.59
CA THR A 110 14.57 -11.59 23.26
C THR A 110 13.28 -11.68 22.44
N ARG A 111 13.35 -11.50 21.11
CA ARG A 111 12.18 -11.66 20.23
C ARG A 111 11.64 -13.09 20.25
N ALA A 112 12.50 -14.10 20.25
CA ALA A 112 12.11 -15.50 20.29
C ALA A 112 11.35 -15.87 21.57
N LEU A 113 11.76 -15.29 22.71
CA LEU A 113 11.03 -15.43 23.97
C LEU A 113 9.63 -14.79 23.90
N ALA A 114 9.53 -13.57 23.36
CA ALA A 114 8.25 -12.90 23.18
C ALA A 114 7.34 -13.62 22.15
N ILE A 115 7.89 -14.21 21.09
CA ILE A 115 7.16 -15.07 20.15
C ILE A 115 6.62 -16.31 20.86
N SER A 116 7.41 -16.90 21.76
CA SER A 116 6.95 -18.03 22.59
C SER A 116 5.81 -17.64 23.53
N ALA A 117 5.87 -16.43 24.12
CA ALA A 117 4.77 -15.86 24.90
C ALA A 117 3.50 -15.65 24.07
N TRP A 118 3.64 -15.15 22.83
CA TRP A 118 2.54 -15.04 21.87
C TRP A 118 1.89 -16.39 21.56
N LYS A 119 2.68 -17.43 21.28
CA LYS A 119 2.18 -18.79 21.03
C LYS A 119 1.43 -19.34 22.24
N ALA A 120 1.97 -19.13 23.45
CA ALA A 120 1.32 -19.53 24.69
C ALA A 120 0.04 -18.75 24.97
N TRP A 121 -0.03 -17.47 24.56
CA TRP A 121 -1.23 -16.66 24.66
C TRP A 121 -2.32 -17.15 23.70
N LEU A 122 -1.97 -17.45 22.44
CA LEU A 122 -2.90 -17.99 21.43
C LEU A 122 -3.47 -19.34 21.85
N ALA A 123 -2.65 -20.22 22.45
CA ALA A 123 -3.11 -21.52 22.94
C ALA A 123 -4.15 -21.42 24.08
N LYS A 124 -4.26 -20.27 24.75
CA LYS A 124 -5.27 -20.02 25.78
C LYS A 124 -6.55 -19.39 25.23
N GLN A 125 -6.51 -18.90 23.99
CA GLN A 125 -7.70 -18.32 23.36
C GLN A 125 -8.64 -19.45 22.93
N PRO A 126 -9.97 -19.22 22.98
CA PRO A 126 -10.91 -20.11 22.31
C PRO A 126 -10.49 -20.25 20.85
N THR A 127 -10.30 -21.49 20.38
CA THR A 127 -9.99 -21.73 18.97
C THR A 127 -11.10 -21.11 18.12
N PRO A 128 -10.77 -20.23 17.16
CA PRO A 128 -11.79 -19.69 16.28
C PRO A 128 -12.46 -20.83 15.51
N ALA A 129 -13.79 -20.80 15.44
CA ALA A 129 -14.54 -21.75 14.65
C ALA A 129 -14.33 -21.43 13.17
N HIS A 130 -13.52 -22.25 12.49
CA HIS A 130 -13.30 -22.18 11.05
C HIS A 130 -14.54 -22.57 10.24
#